data_AF-A0AAP0EYS6-F1
#
_entry.id   AF-A0AAP0EYS6-F1
#
_cell.length_a   1.000
_cell.length_b   1.000
_cell.length_c   1.000
_cell.angle_alpha   90.00
_cell.angle_beta   90.00
_cell.angle_gamma   90.00
#
_symmetry.space_group_name_H-M   'P 1'
#
loop_
_entity.id
_entity.type
_entity.pdbx_description
1 polymer ?
#
loop_
_entity_poly.entity_id
_entity_poly.type
_entity_poly.pdbx_seq_one_letter_code
_entity_poly.pdbx_strand_id
1 'polypeptide(L)'
;MENAAAKSSTGLAIIVFSPGDRPYSFGHPSVDSVLDEFLHNGNLLEEYDLLLELNQGSNINKLKDEYNELMDALQVENKKKERLKKAIAIAKAKESDVTRVEKLELNELKKLKKSMEGIHKQIRKRIDEEGLHEIVNNRRNRKAHNK
;
A
#
# COMPACT_ATOMS: atom_id res chain seq x y z
N MET A 1 -8.60 -22.35 77.18
CA MET A 1 -8.66 -23.05 75.88
C MET A 1 -9.53 -22.22 74.96
N GLU A 2 -8.92 -21.30 74.23
CA GLU A 2 -9.60 -20.40 73.30
C GLU A 2 -9.31 -20.91 71.90
N ASN A 3 -10.30 -21.60 71.31
CA ASN A 3 -10.17 -22.16 69.97
C ASN A 3 -10.20 -21.00 68.96
N ALA A 4 -9.07 -20.81 68.28
CA ALA A 4 -8.90 -19.89 67.18
C ALA A 4 -9.91 -20.23 66.07
N ALA A 5 -10.98 -19.44 65.98
CA ALA A 5 -11.88 -19.47 64.85
C ALA A 5 -11.12 -18.97 63.63
N ALA A 6 -10.79 -19.88 62.71
CA ALA A 6 -10.23 -19.54 61.42
C ALA A 6 -11.29 -18.77 60.63
N LYS A 7 -11.23 -17.44 60.67
CA LYS A 7 -12.09 -16.56 59.90
C LYS A 7 -11.54 -16.46 58.48
N SER A 8 -11.90 -17.39 57.60
CA SER A 8 -11.76 -17.16 56.16
C SER A 8 -12.82 -16.15 55.71
N SER A 9 -12.55 -14.86 55.95
CA SER A 9 -13.31 -13.78 55.32
C SER A 9 -12.68 -13.51 53.96
N THR A 10 -13.24 -14.07 52.89
CA THR A 10 -12.86 -13.72 51.52
C THR A 10 -13.05 -12.22 51.32
N GLY A 11 -11.96 -11.50 51.05
CA GLY A 11 -11.99 -10.06 50.75
C GLY A 11 -12.39 -9.79 49.30
N LEU A 12 -13.14 -8.72 49.06
CA LEU A 12 -13.48 -8.24 47.71
C LEU A 12 -13.27 -6.74 47.64
N ALA A 13 -12.64 -6.27 46.57
CA ALA A 13 -12.54 -4.86 46.20
C ALA A 13 -13.01 -4.66 44.75
N ILE A 14 -13.82 -3.63 44.53
CA ILE A 14 -14.32 -3.22 43.21
C ILE A 14 -13.83 -1.79 42.96
N ILE A 15 -13.19 -1.56 41.82
CA ILE A 15 -12.73 -0.25 41.36
C ILE A 15 -13.42 0.06 40.04
N VAL A 16 -14.09 1.21 39.95
CA VAL A 16 -14.81 1.67 38.76
C VAL A 16 -14.29 3.03 38.33
N PHE A 17 -13.87 3.14 37.07
CA PHE A 17 -13.48 4.41 36.47
C PHE A 17 -14.67 5.05 35.76
N SER A 18 -15.04 6.25 36.20
CA SER A 18 -16.03 7.04 35.45
C SER A 18 -15.46 7.52 34.12
N PRO A 19 -16.29 7.89 33.13
CA PRO A 19 -15.82 8.48 31.87
C PRO A 19 -14.99 9.76 32.02
N GLY A 20 -15.07 10.43 33.18
CA GLY A 20 -14.25 11.60 33.53
C GLY A 20 -12.96 11.25 34.28
N ASP A 21 -12.50 10.00 34.20
CA ASP A 21 -11.27 9.48 34.79
C ASP A 21 -11.18 9.64 36.32
N ARG A 22 -12.35 9.63 36.98
CA ARG A 22 -12.45 9.62 38.44
C ARG A 22 -12.75 8.20 38.94
N PRO A 23 -11.87 7.61 39.77
CA PRO A 23 -12.08 6.28 40.32
C PRO A 23 -13.05 6.30 41.52
N TYR A 24 -13.86 5.26 41.63
CA TYR A 24 -14.71 4.94 42.78
C TYR A 24 -14.37 3.53 43.25
N SER A 25 -14.15 3.35 44.56
CA SER A 25 -13.80 2.05 45.13
C SER A 25 -14.73 1.63 46.26
N PHE A 26 -15.05 0.34 46.30
CA PHE A 26 -15.85 -0.28 47.35
C PHE A 26 -15.22 -1.62 47.70
N GLY A 27 -15.15 -1.96 48.98
CA GLY A 27 -14.58 -3.24 49.39
C GLY A 27 -14.96 -3.66 50.80
N HIS A 28 -14.86 -4.96 51.05
CA HIS A 28 -15.05 -5.58 52.36
C HIS A 28 -13.86 -6.51 52.66
N PRO A 29 -13.26 -6.45 53.87
CA PRO A 29 -13.59 -5.56 55.00
C PRO A 29 -13.29 -4.08 54.76
N SER A 30 -12.27 -3.76 53.95
CA SER A 30 -12.01 -2.43 53.39
C SER A 30 -11.21 -2.60 52.09
N VAL A 31 -11.20 -1.58 51.24
CA VAL A 31 -10.38 -1.59 50.01
C VAL A 31 -8.89 -1.72 50.36
N ASP A 32 -8.44 -0.98 51.37
CA ASP A 32 -7.04 -0.99 51.81
C ASP A 32 -6.59 -2.37 52.31
N SER A 33 -7.42 -3.06 53.10
CA SER A 33 -7.08 -4.40 53.61
C SER A 33 -7.00 -5.45 52.50
N VAL A 34 -7.87 -5.34 51.49
CA VAL A 34 -7.83 -6.25 50.33
C VAL A 34 -6.64 -5.96 49.43
N LEU A 35 -6.30 -4.68 49.25
CA LEU A 35 -5.10 -4.27 48.50
C LEU A 35 -3.82 -4.72 49.19
N ASP A 36 -3.72 -4.54 50.50
CA ASP A 36 -2.57 -5.02 51.26
C ASP A 36 -2.42 -6.54 51.08
N GLU A 37 -3.46 -7.33 51.29
CA GLU A 37 -3.41 -8.78 51.10
C GLU A 37 -3.02 -9.18 49.66
N PHE A 38 -3.54 -8.47 48.65
CA PHE A 38 -3.21 -8.70 47.24
C PHE A 38 -1.74 -8.41 46.93
N LEU A 39 -1.21 -7.28 47.43
CA LEU A 39 0.17 -6.85 47.18
C LEU A 39 1.21 -7.72 47.91
N HIS A 40 0.86 -8.24 49.09
CA HIS A 40 1.75 -9.15 49.83
C HIS A 40 1.80 -10.56 49.18
N ASN A 41 0.80 -10.93 48.38
CA ASN A 41 0.74 -12.19 47.62
C ASN A 41 1.36 -12.05 46.22
N GLY A 42 2.61 -11.57 46.15
CA GLY A 42 3.32 -11.06 44.97
C GLY A 42 3.42 -11.95 43.70
N ASN A 43 2.89 -13.17 43.72
CA ASN A 43 2.83 -14.04 42.53
C ASN A 43 1.77 -13.59 41.51
N LEU A 44 0.74 -12.87 41.94
CA LEU A 44 -0.33 -12.43 41.02
C LEU A 44 0.13 -11.29 40.11
N LEU A 45 0.95 -10.36 40.62
CA LEU A 45 1.36 -9.17 39.87
C LEU A 45 2.16 -9.51 38.59
N GLU A 46 3.05 -10.50 38.66
CA GLU A 46 3.84 -10.96 37.50
C GLU A 46 2.97 -11.61 36.40
N GLU A 47 1.93 -12.36 36.80
CA GLU A 47 1.01 -13.01 35.85
C GLU A 47 0.10 -11.99 35.15
N TYR A 48 -0.34 -10.96 35.87
CA TYR A 48 -1.12 -9.85 35.31
C TYR A 48 -0.29 -8.99 34.35
N ASP A 49 0.96 -8.67 34.67
CA ASP A 49 1.84 -7.89 33.78
C ASP A 49 2.12 -8.65 32.48
N LEU A 50 2.39 -9.96 32.55
CA LEU A 50 2.59 -10.79 31.36
C LEU A 50 1.33 -10.85 30.48
N LEU A 51 0.16 -11.03 31.08
CA LEU A 51 -1.13 -11.00 30.36
C LEU A 51 -1.41 -9.65 29.72
N LEU A 52 -1.06 -8.55 30.40
CA LEU A 52 -1.23 -7.20 29.89
C LEU A 52 -0.30 -6.93 28.70
N GLU A 53 0.98 -7.30 28.80
CA GLU A 53 1.94 -7.18 27.70
C GLU A 53 1.55 -8.01 26.47
N LEU A 54 1.12 -9.27 26.67
CA LEU A 54 0.66 -10.14 25.58
C LEU A 54 -0.58 -9.59 24.89
N ASN A 55 -1.56 -9.12 25.67
CA ASN A 55 -2.78 -8.52 25.12
C ASN A 55 -2.47 -7.23 24.36
N GLN A 56 -1.64 -6.35 24.92
CA GLN A 56 -1.22 -5.11 24.26
C GLN A 56 -0.45 -5.39 22.96
N GLY A 57 0.53 -6.30 22.98
CA GLY A 57 1.28 -6.71 21.79
C GLY A 57 0.39 -7.30 20.71
N SER A 58 -0.58 -8.15 21.09
CA SER A 58 -1.53 -8.73 20.14
C SER A 58 -2.43 -7.69 19.47
N ASN A 59 -2.88 -6.67 20.21
CA ASN A 59 -3.71 -5.60 19.68
C ASN A 59 -2.92 -4.69 18.73
N ILE A 60 -1.67 -4.37 19.07
CA ILE A 60 -0.77 -3.58 18.22
C ILE A 60 -0.46 -4.32 16.92
N ASN A 61 -0.20 -5.63 16.99
CA ASN A 61 0.07 -6.45 15.81
C ASN A 61 -1.16 -6.53 14.89
N LYS A 62 -2.35 -6.77 15.43
CA LYS A 62 -3.61 -6.74 14.65
C LYS A 62 -3.81 -5.41 13.96
N LEU A 63 -3.63 -4.29 14.68
CA LEU A 63 -3.77 -2.96 14.11
C LEU A 63 -2.74 -2.70 12.99
N LYS A 64 -1.51 -3.20 13.16
CA LYS A 64 -0.46 -3.10 12.15
C LYS A 64 -0.81 -3.91 10.89
N ASP A 65 -1.38 -5.10 11.06
CA ASP A 65 -1.81 -5.94 9.94
C ASP A 65 -2.97 -5.27 9.17
N GLU A 66 -3.99 -4.76 9.87
CA GLU A 66 -5.10 -4.00 9.27
C GLU A 66 -4.59 -2.76 8.51
N TYR A 67 -3.63 -2.03 9.10
CA TYR A 67 -3.02 -0.86 8.45
C TYR A 67 -2.28 -1.24 7.16
N ASN A 68 -1.50 -2.33 7.19
CA ASN A 68 -0.77 -2.79 6.02
C ASN A 68 -1.71 -3.26 4.91
N GLU A 69 -2.75 -4.02 5.24
CA GLU A 69 -3.76 -4.46 4.28
C GLU A 69 -4.45 -3.26 3.61
N LEU A 70 -4.81 -2.25 4.39
CA LEU A 70 -5.40 -1.02 3.86
C LEU A 70 -4.43 -0.27 2.94
N MET A 71 -3.13 -0.22 3.28
CA MET A 71 -2.12 0.39 2.42
C MET A 71 -1.93 -0.36 1.11
N ASP A 72 -1.93 -1.68 1.14
CA ASP A 72 -1.82 -2.50 -0.06
C ASP A 72 -3.03 -2.29 -0.99
N ALA A 73 -4.24 -2.31 -0.44
CA ALA A 73 -5.46 -2.00 -1.18
C ALA A 73 -5.41 -0.60 -1.82
N LEU A 74 -4.96 0.39 -1.05
CA LEU A 74 -4.81 1.78 -1.53
C LEU A 74 -3.77 1.88 -2.66
N GLN A 75 -2.64 1.16 -2.56
CA GLN A 75 -1.65 1.13 -3.63
C GLN A 75 -2.19 0.53 -4.92
N VAL A 76 -2.99 -0.54 -4.84
CA VAL A 76 -3.60 -1.18 -6.00
C VAL A 76 -4.55 -0.21 -6.71
N GLU A 77 -5.44 0.44 -5.97
CA GLU A 77 -6.38 1.43 -6.55
C GLU A 77 -5.65 2.66 -7.11
N ASN A 78 -4.58 3.13 -6.46
CA ASN A 78 -3.75 4.21 -7.01
C ASN A 78 -3.07 3.81 -8.34
N LYS A 79 -2.54 2.58 -8.44
CA LYS A 79 -1.96 2.08 -9.70
C LYS A 79 -3.02 2.02 -10.80
N LYS A 80 -4.25 1.59 -10.48
CA LYS A 80 -5.38 1.55 -11.41
C LYS A 80 -5.79 2.96 -11.86
N LYS A 81 -5.90 3.91 -10.93
CA LYS A 81 -6.15 5.33 -11.21
C LYS A 81 -5.12 5.91 -12.18
N GLU A 82 -3.83 5.67 -11.96
CA GLU A 82 -2.77 6.16 -12.86
C GLU A 82 -2.85 5.52 -14.26
N ARG A 83 -3.16 4.22 -14.35
CA ARG A 83 -3.41 3.56 -15.65
C ARG A 83 -4.60 4.20 -16.39
N LEU A 84 -5.70 4.44 -15.69
CA LEU A 84 -6.89 5.08 -16.26
C LEU A 84 -6.61 6.52 -16.70
N LYS A 85 -5.91 7.32 -15.90
CA LYS A 85 -5.49 8.67 -16.29
C LYS A 85 -4.68 8.67 -17.58
N LYS A 86 -3.71 7.76 -17.70
CA LYS A 86 -2.92 7.61 -18.94
C LYS A 86 -3.79 7.22 -20.13
N ALA A 87 -4.70 6.27 -19.95
CA ALA A 87 -5.63 5.86 -21.00
C ALA A 87 -6.53 7.02 -21.46
N ILE A 88 -7.06 7.81 -20.52
CA ILE A 88 -7.88 9.00 -20.81
C ILE A 88 -7.05 10.06 -21.55
N ALA A 89 -5.81 10.33 -21.11
CA ALA A 89 -4.95 11.29 -21.78
C ALA A 89 -4.64 10.88 -23.24
N ILE A 90 -4.38 9.60 -23.48
CA ILE A 90 -4.17 9.06 -24.84
C ILE A 90 -5.44 9.17 -25.67
N ALA A 91 -6.61 8.82 -25.11
CA ALA A 91 -7.89 8.93 -25.81
C ALA A 91 -8.19 10.38 -26.21
N LYS A 92 -8.01 11.33 -25.29
CA LYS A 92 -8.18 12.76 -25.57
C LYS A 92 -7.20 13.29 -26.61
N ALA A 93 -5.95 12.84 -26.59
CA ALA A 93 -4.97 13.23 -27.60
C ALA A 93 -5.39 12.73 -29.00
N LYS A 94 -5.82 11.46 -29.11
CA LYS A 94 -6.34 10.90 -30.37
C LYS A 94 -7.59 11.62 -30.86
N GLU A 95 -8.53 11.91 -29.97
CA GLU A 95 -9.73 12.70 -30.30
C GLU A 95 -9.37 14.11 -30.77
N SER A 96 -8.38 14.75 -30.13
CA SER A 96 -7.87 16.06 -30.55
C SER A 96 -7.22 16.03 -31.93
N ASP A 97 -6.51 14.95 -32.29
CA ASP A 97 -5.93 14.78 -33.62
C ASP A 97 -7.01 14.58 -34.69
N VAL A 98 -8.01 13.74 -34.42
CA VAL A 98 -9.13 13.50 -35.35
C VAL A 98 -9.93 14.78 -35.56
N THR A 99 -10.32 15.46 -34.49
CA THR A 99 -11.07 16.74 -34.58
C THR A 99 -10.24 17.85 -35.23
N ARG A 100 -8.91 17.85 -35.10
CA ARG A 100 -8.04 18.79 -35.81
C ARG A 100 -8.00 18.53 -37.31
N VAL A 101 -7.98 17.26 -37.72
CA VAL A 101 -8.03 16.87 -39.14
C VAL A 101 -9.41 17.15 -39.76
N GLU A 102 -10.50 16.93 -39.02
CA GLU A 102 -11.87 17.23 -39.48
C GLU A 102 -12.11 18.72 -39.75
N LYS A 103 -11.38 19.60 -39.06
CA LYS A 103 -11.47 21.06 -39.23
C LYS A 103 -10.63 21.61 -40.38
N LEU A 104 -9.82 20.80 -41.06
CA LEU A 104 -8.99 21.25 -42.18
C LEU A 104 -9.81 21.43 -43.47
N GLU A 105 -9.53 22.50 -44.21
CA GLU A 105 -10.12 22.68 -45.54
C GLU A 105 -9.47 21.74 -46.58
N LEU A 106 -10.15 21.51 -47.71
CA LEU A 106 -9.70 20.56 -48.75
C LEU A 106 -8.26 20.81 -49.23
N ASN A 107 -7.86 22.07 -49.36
CA ASN A 107 -6.51 22.43 -49.80
C ASN A 107 -5.44 22.12 -48.74
N GLU A 108 -5.77 22.30 -47.46
CA GLU A 108 -4.90 21.98 -46.34
C GLU A 108 -4.76 20.47 -46.17
N LEU A 109 -5.87 19.73 -46.32
CA LEU A 109 -5.87 18.27 -46.30
C LEU A 109 -5.01 17.68 -47.43
N LYS A 110 -5.08 18.26 -48.64
CA LYS A 110 -4.21 17.88 -49.77
C LYS A 110 -2.73 18.15 -49.48
N LYS A 111 -2.39 19.29 -48.86
CA LYS A 111 -1.01 19.60 -48.43
C LYS A 111 -0.52 18.60 -47.39
N LEU A 112 -1.35 18.27 -46.40
CA LEU A 112 -1.03 17.29 -45.35
C LEU A 112 -0.77 15.90 -45.96
N LYS A 113 -1.66 15.43 -46.85
CA LYS A 113 -1.48 14.17 -47.58
C LYS A 113 -0.14 14.12 -48.32
N LYS A 114 0.17 15.16 -49.10
CA LYS A 114 1.41 15.24 -49.89
C LYS A 114 2.66 15.21 -48.99
N SER A 115 2.62 15.89 -47.85
CA SER A 115 3.70 15.86 -46.87
C SER A 115 3.90 14.45 -46.29
N MET A 116 2.82 13.76 -45.91
CA MET A 116 2.89 12.39 -45.38
C MET A 116 3.44 11.39 -46.41
N GLU A 117 3.03 11.50 -47.68
CA GLU A 117 3.57 10.69 -48.79
C GLU A 117 5.08 10.93 -48.96
N GLY A 118 5.54 12.17 -48.84
CA GLY A 118 6.95 12.53 -48.87
C GLY A 118 7.76 11.86 -47.74
N ILE A 119 7.23 11.90 -46.52
CA ILE A 119 7.85 11.25 -45.35
C ILE A 119 7.90 9.73 -45.55
N HIS A 120 6.81 9.10 -45.99
CA HIS A 120 6.80 7.66 -46.29
C HIS A 120 7.84 7.27 -47.33
N LYS A 121 8.02 8.08 -48.38
CA LYS A 121 9.05 7.85 -49.39
C LYS A 121 10.46 7.94 -48.79
N GLN A 122 10.70 8.89 -47.89
CA GLN A 122 11.98 9.02 -47.20
C GLN A 122 12.27 7.82 -46.28
N ILE A 123 11.27 7.34 -45.55
CA ILE A 123 11.40 6.14 -44.69
C ILE A 123 11.75 4.91 -45.53
N ARG A 124 11.00 4.66 -46.63
CA ARG A 124 11.29 3.54 -47.53
C ARG A 124 12.71 3.59 -48.08
N LYS A 125 13.13 4.77 -48.56
CA LYS A 125 14.48 4.97 -49.07
C LYS A 125 15.55 4.65 -48.04
N ARG A 126 15.38 5.08 -46.78
CA ARG A 126 16.32 4.76 -45.70
C ARG A 126 16.38 3.27 -45.38
N ILE A 127 15.24 2.60 -45.33
CA ILE A 127 15.17 1.13 -45.10
C ILE A 127 15.89 0.39 -46.22
N ASP A 128 15.68 0.80 -47.48
CA ASP A 128 16.34 0.19 -48.63
C ASP A 128 17.86 0.45 -48.62
N GLU A 129 18.30 1.66 -48.25
CA GLU A 129 19.72 2.03 -48.11
C GLU A 129 20.40 1.25 -46.97
N GLU A 130 19.78 1.13 -45.80
CA GLU A 130 20.29 0.37 -44.66
C GLU A 130 20.35 -1.14 -44.95
N GLY A 131 19.32 -1.70 -45.60
CA GLY A 131 19.33 -3.10 -46.04
C GLY A 131 20.40 -3.39 -47.09
N LEU A 132 20.68 -2.44 -47.99
CA LEU A 132 21.79 -2.54 -48.94
C LEU A 132 23.17 -2.47 -48.24
N HIS A 133 23.31 -1.63 -47.21
CA HIS A 133 24.54 -1.55 -46.42
C HIS A 133 24.88 -2.87 -45.72
N GLU A 134 23.88 -3.58 -45.20
CA GLU A 134 24.08 -4.89 -44.56
C GLU A 134 24.50 -5.98 -45.56
N ILE A 135 23.85 -6.03 -46.73
CA ILE A 135 24.19 -6.98 -47.81
C ILE A 135 25.59 -6.73 -48.37
N VAL A 136 25.96 -5.46 -48.58
CA VAL A 136 27.27 -5.08 -49.14
C VAL A 136 28.40 -5.39 -48.15
N ASN A 137 28.20 -5.16 -46.85
CA ASN A 137 29.19 -5.50 -45.83
C ASN A 137 29.39 -7.02 -45.70
N ASN A 138 28.31 -7.81 -45.75
CA ASN A 138 28.41 -9.27 -45.74
C ASN A 138 29.15 -9.85 -46.97
N ARG A 139 28.97 -9.26 -48.16
CA ARG A 139 29.72 -9.66 -49.37
C ARG A 139 31.20 -9.32 -49.29
N ARG A 140 31.57 -8.19 -48.67
CA ARG A 140 32.98 -7.80 -48.48
C ARG A 140 33.68 -8.76 -47.50
N ASN A 141 33.02 -9.15 -46.41
CA ASN A 141 33.58 -10.09 -45.43
C ASN A 141 33.81 -11.51 -46.01
N ARG A 142 32.93 -11.99 -46.89
CA ARG A 142 33.13 -13.29 -47.58
C ARG A 142 34.28 -13.29 -48.58
N LYS A 143 34.57 -12.16 -49.24
CA LYS A 143 35.72 -12.06 -50.16
C LYS A 143 37.06 -11.96 -49.44
N ALA A 144 37.08 -11.49 -48.19
CA ALA A 144 38.29 -11.41 -47.37
C ALA A 144 38.71 -12.77 -46.75
N HIS A 145 37.80 -13.73 -46.63
CA HIS A 145 38.07 -15.06 -46.05
C HIS A 145 38.50 -16.13 -47.08
N ASN A 146 38.45 -15.84 -48.38
CA ASN A 146 38.77 -16.77 -49.46
C ASN A 146 40.07 -16.39 -50.21
N LYS A 147 41.03 -15.72 -49.54
CA LYS A 147 42.33 -15.37 -50.11
C LYS A 147 43.47 -15.91 -49.25
#